data_AF-A0AAU4FAY2-F1
#
_entry.id   AF-A0AAU4FAY2-F1
#
_cell.length_a   1.000
_cell.length_b   1.000
_cell.length_c   1.000
_cell.angle_alpha   90.00
_cell.angle_beta   90.00
_cell.angle_gamma   90.00
#
_symmetry.space_group_name_H-M   'P 1'
#
loop_
_entity.id
_entity.type
_entity.pdbx_description
1 polymer ?
#
loop_
_entity_poly.entity_id
_entity_poly.type
_entity_poly.pdbx_seq_one_letter_code
_entity_poly.pdbx_strand_id
1 'polypeptide(L)' 'MNDKAEHKAEELKGQAKEKVGDATGNEQWQAEGKAEQGKGALKQAADKVKDAVKGHKD' A
#
# COMPACT_ATOMS: atom_id res chain seq x y z
N MET A 1 -6.92 5.42 16.63
CA MET A 1 -5.47 5.14 16.64
C MET A 1 -5.12 3.82 15.93
N ASN A 2 -6.11 3.04 15.47
CA ASN A 2 -5.91 1.73 14.87
C ASN A 2 -5.49 1.80 13.38
N ASP A 3 -6.13 2.66 12.59
CA ASP A 3 -5.93 2.72 11.13
C ASP A 3 -4.51 3.09 10.69
N LYS A 4 -3.85 4.01 11.41
CA LYS A 4 -2.47 4.41 11.07
C LYS A 4 -1.46 3.31 11.38
N ALA A 5 -1.72 2.51 12.41
CA ALA A 5 -0.85 1.41 12.79
C ALA A 5 -0.98 0.24 11.80
N GLU A 6 -2.21 -0.10 11.40
CA GLU A 6 -2.48 -1.13 10.40
C GLU A 6 -1.90 -0.77 9.04
N HIS A 7 -2.09 0.47 8.57
CA HIS A 7 -1.47 0.91 7.30
C HIS A 7 0.05 0.78 7.30
N LYS A 8 0.69 1.14 8.42
CA LYS A 8 2.14 1.06 8.56
C LYS A 8 2.63 -0.38 8.67
N ALA A 9 1.83 -1.26 9.28
CA ALA A 9 2.11 -2.68 9.36
C ALA A 9 2.00 -3.36 7.99
N GLU A 10 0.99 -3.03 7.18
CA GLU A 10 0.87 -3.51 5.80
C GLU A 10 2.03 -3.01 4.93
N GLU A 11 2.42 -1.75 5.06
CA GLU A 11 3.56 -1.19 4.32
C GLU A 11 4.89 -1.87 4.70
N LEU A 12 5.10 -2.16 5.98
CA LEU A 12 6.24 -2.94 6.46
C LEU A 12 6.21 -4.38 5.96
N LYS A 13 5.03 -5.01 5.92
CA LYS A 13 4.85 -6.38 5.40
C LYS A 13 5.15 -6.45 3.91
N GLY A 14 4.71 -5.49 3.12
CA GLY A 14 5.01 -5.40 1.69
C GLY A 14 6.51 -5.21 1.43
N GLN A 15 7.17 -4.32 2.19
CA GLN A 15 8.63 -4.15 2.12
C GLN A 15 9.39 -5.41 2.54
N ALA A 16 8.91 -6.12 3.57
CA ALA A 16 9.48 -7.39 3.99
C ALA A 16 9.33 -8.46 2.90
N LYS A 17 8.16 -8.59 2.27
CA LYS A 17 7.96 -9.49 1.12
C LYS A 17 8.90 -9.15 -0.04
N GLU A 18 9.08 -7.87 -0.36
CA GLU A 18 10.00 -7.44 -1.40
C GLU A 18 11.45 -7.85 -1.08
N LYS A 19 11.93 -7.52 0.13
CA LYS A 19 13.28 -7.88 0.57
C LYS A 19 13.52 -9.38 0.64
N VAL A 20 12.55 -10.14 1.14
CA VAL A 20 12.67 -11.60 1.22
C VAL A 20 12.62 -12.20 -0.18
N GLY A 21 11.77 -11.69 -1.08
CA GLY A 21 11.73 -12.09 -2.47
C GLY A 21 13.05 -11.84 -3.18
N ASP A 22 13.62 -10.65 -3.01
CA ASP A 22 14.94 -10.28 -3.55
C ASP A 22 16.05 -11.18 -3.02
N ALA A 23 16.11 -11.38 -1.70
CA ALA A 23 17.12 -12.19 -1.04
C ALA A 23 17.03 -13.71 -1.36
N THR A 24 15.82 -14.22 -1.63
CA THR A 24 15.58 -15.63 -1.94
C THR A 24 15.47 -15.91 -3.44
N GLY A 25 15.56 -14.89 -4.29
CA GLY A 25 15.31 -15.00 -5.73
C GLY A 25 13.86 -15.35 -6.09
N ASN A 26 12.91 -15.11 -5.19
CA ASN A 26 11.50 -15.38 -5.38
C ASN A 26 10.80 -14.17 -5.99
N GLU A 27 10.75 -14.13 -7.32
CA GLU A 27 10.09 -13.08 -8.11
C GLU A 27 8.62 -12.87 -7.72
N GLN A 28 7.91 -13.91 -7.27
CA GLN A 28 6.51 -13.77 -6.87
C GLN A 28 6.37 -12.88 -5.63
N TRP A 29 7.25 -13.05 -4.64
CA TRP A 29 7.22 -12.27 -3.40
C TRP A 29 7.63 -10.81 -3.65
N GLN A 30 8.59 -10.60 -4.55
CA GLN A 30 8.97 -9.26 -5.01
C GLN A 30 7.82 -8.56 -5.75
N ALA A 31 7.17 -9.27 -6.67
CA ALA A 31 6.05 -8.75 -7.44
C ALA A 31 4.83 -8.45 -6.55
N GLU A 32 4.51 -9.32 -5.57
CA GLU A 32 3.46 -9.07 -4.58
C GLU A 32 3.74 -7.83 -3.74
N GLY A 33 4.97 -7.67 -3.24
CA GLY A 33 5.37 -6.49 -2.45
C GLY A 33 5.20 -5.19 -3.23
N LYS A 34 5.68 -5.13 -4.48
CA LYS A 34 5.52 -3.96 -5.35
C LYS A 34 4.06 -3.69 -5.73
N ALA A 35 3.29 -4.76 -6.00
CA ALA A 35 1.87 -4.63 -6.34
C ALA A 35 1.04 -4.13 -5.15
N GLU A 36 1.31 -4.59 -3.93
CA GLU A 36 0.67 -4.10 -2.70
C GLU A 36 0.99 -2.62 -2.46
N GLN A 37 2.25 -2.20 -2.62
CA GLN A 37 2.65 -0.79 -2.51
C GLN A 37 1.95 0.10 -3.54
N GLY A 38 1.96 -0.31 -4.82
CA GLY A 38 1.31 0.44 -5.89
C GLY A 38 -0.21 0.55 -5.71
N LYS A 39 -0.87 -0.54 -5.29
CA LYS A 39 -2.30 -0.52 -4.97
C LYS A 39 -2.61 0.39 -3.78
N GLY A 40 -1.80 0.35 -2.72
CA GLY A 40 -1.97 1.22 -1.55
C GLY A 40 -1.88 2.70 -1.91
N ALA A 41 -0.86 3.08 -2.67
CA ALA A 41 -0.66 4.46 -3.14
C ALA A 41 -1.82 4.92 -4.04
N LEU A 42 -2.27 4.07 -4.98
CA LEU A 42 -3.40 4.35 -5.85
C LEU A 42 -4.70 4.51 -5.06
N LYS A 43 -4.94 3.64 -4.08
CA LYS A 43 -6.13 3.71 -3.21
C LYS A 43 -6.16 5.01 -2.43
N GLN A 44 -5.04 5.39 -1.79
CA GLN A 44 -4.96 6.66 -1.06
C GLN A 44 -5.14 7.88 -1.97
N ALA A 45 -4.55 7.87 -3.17
CA ALA A 45 -4.74 8.95 -4.14
C ALA A 45 -6.20 9.04 -4.60
N ALA A 46 -6.83 7.91 -4.91
CA ALA A 46 -8.23 7.83 -5.30
C ALA A 46 -9.17 8.25 -4.17
N ASP A 47 -8.88 7.88 -2.92
CA ASP A 47 -9.64 8.30 -1.75
C ASP A 47 -9.54 9.81 -1.53
N LYS A 48 -8.33 10.39 -1.61
CA LYS A 48 -8.15 11.85 -1.55
C LYS A 48 -8.91 12.59 -2.65
N VAL A 49 -8.89 12.07 -3.88
CA VAL A 49 -9.64 12.66 -5.00
C VAL A 49 -11.14 12.56 -4.75
N LYS A 50 -11.65 11.39 -4.32
CA LYS A 50 -13.07 11.22 -3.98
C LYS A 50 -13.50 12.12 -2.83
N ASP A 51 -12.68 12.24 -1.79
CA ASP A 51 -12.94 13.08 -0.62
C ASP A 51 -12.98 14.56 -1.02
N ALA A 52 -12.02 15.02 -1.83
CA ALA A 52 -12.00 16.39 -2.35
C ALA A 52 -13.21 16.70 -3.26
N VAL A 53 -13.65 15.73 -4.08
CA VAL A 53 -14.84 15.87 -4.93
C VAL A 53 -16.14 15.82 -4.10
N LYS A 54 -16.17 15.04 -3.02
CA LYS A 54 -17.35 14.90 -2.15
C LYS A 54 -17.44 16.02 -1.12
N GLY A 55 -16.33 16.63 -0.73
CA GLY A 55 -16.23 17.75 0.22
C GLY A 55 -16.73 19.10 -0.31
N HIS A 56 -17.26 19.17 -1.53
CA HIS A 56 -17.90 20.37 -2.08
C HIS A 56 -19.43 20.34 -2.03
N LYS A 57 -20.00 19.49 -1.16
CA LYS A 57 -21.45 19.37 -0.95
C LYS A 57 -21.77 19.73 0.51
N ASP A 58 -21.59 21.01 0.84
CA ASP A 58 -22.50 21.69 1.77
C ASP A 58 -23.92 21.72 1.17
#